data_AF-A0A523PFT8-F1
#
_entry.id   AF-A0A523PFT8-F1
#
_cell.length_a   1.000
_cell.length_b   1.000
_cell.length_c   1.000
_cell.angle_alpha   90.00
_cell.angle_beta   90.00
_cell.angle_gamma   90.00
#
_symmetry.space_group_name_H-M   'P 1'
#
loop_
_entity.id
_entity.type
_entity.pdbx_description
1 polymer ?
#
loop_
_entity_poly.entity_id
_entity_poly.type
_entity_poly.pdbx_seq_one_letter_code
_entity_poly.pdbx_strand_id
1 'polypeptide(L)'
;MNHRSPRHSRWLAALLFGAALAATACASTEPSPEQDAQPVSPSGPLEAEPWEPPQPKPWTDEFYRRAALLADRIHIEGPAGLLEHVVPSVDARVYSYTVKVIAEGFLQVTKVLGPESPPISVQLDGWQIMALEELTILERVDDCEVSIVARGDAYWMDPATGKEEREDVLRFSATIEE
;
A
#
# COMPACT_ATOMS: atom_id res chain seq x y z
N MET A 1 -11.15 -36.30 31.89
CA MET A 1 -10.74 -36.05 33.30
C MET A 1 -9.22 -35.94 33.35
N ASN A 2 -8.72 -34.92 34.06
CA ASN A 2 -7.35 -34.71 34.55
C ASN A 2 -6.29 -34.35 33.46
N HIS A 3 -5.46 -33.32 33.57
CA HIS A 3 -5.09 -32.42 34.67
C HIS A 3 -4.76 -31.02 34.11
N ARG A 4 -5.44 -29.98 34.62
CA ARG A 4 -4.94 -28.60 34.60
C ARG A 4 -3.87 -28.46 35.68
N SER A 5 -2.83 -27.67 35.40
CA SER A 5 -1.99 -27.06 36.43
C SER A 5 -1.75 -25.59 36.09
N PRO A 6 -2.07 -24.65 37.00
CA PRO A 6 -1.79 -23.23 36.86
C PRO A 6 -0.48 -22.87 37.56
N ARG A 7 0.30 -21.92 37.03
CA ARG A 7 1.31 -21.21 37.82
C ARG A 7 1.33 -19.72 37.51
N HIS A 8 1.00 -18.99 38.57
CA HIS A 8 1.09 -17.55 38.76
C HIS A 8 2.54 -17.05 38.68
N SER A 9 2.74 -15.83 38.19
CA SER A 9 3.56 -14.79 38.85
C SER A 9 3.37 -13.48 38.07
N ARG A 10 2.50 -12.54 38.50
CA ARG A 10 2.84 -11.41 39.40
C ARG A 10 4.25 -10.87 39.16
N TRP A 11 4.35 -9.69 38.55
CA TRP A 11 5.14 -8.56 39.08
C TRP A 11 4.49 -7.23 38.64
N LEU A 12 4.01 -6.50 39.64
CA LEU A 12 3.76 -5.06 39.60
C LEU A 12 5.11 -4.34 39.61
N ALA A 13 5.28 -3.31 38.79
CA ALA A 13 6.16 -2.20 39.12
C ALA A 13 5.56 -0.91 38.55
N ALA A 14 5.30 0.02 39.46
CA ALA A 14 4.66 1.29 39.24
C ALA A 14 5.70 2.42 39.13
N LEU A 15 5.29 3.50 38.46
CA LEU A 15 5.64 4.91 38.69
C LEU A 15 7.11 5.36 38.52
N LEU A 16 7.30 6.45 37.76
CA LEU A 16 7.70 7.80 38.23
C LEU A 16 7.97 8.68 36.99
N PHE A 17 7.16 9.71 36.74
CA PHE A 17 7.39 11.13 37.10
C PHE A 17 8.69 11.73 36.56
N GLY A 18 8.56 12.72 35.67
CA GLY A 18 9.69 13.53 35.19
C GLY A 18 9.26 14.61 34.20
N ALA A 19 8.50 15.60 34.67
CA ALA A 19 8.32 16.87 33.97
C ALA A 19 9.54 17.77 34.22
N ALA A 20 10.18 18.26 33.16
CA ALA A 20 11.14 19.35 33.25
C ALA A 20 10.89 20.32 32.08
N LEU A 21 10.15 21.39 32.37
CA LEU A 21 10.18 22.61 31.56
C LEU A 21 11.57 23.24 31.71
N ALA A 22 12.23 23.50 30.60
CA ALA A 22 13.36 24.42 30.55
C ALA A 22 13.08 25.50 29.50
N ALA A 23 12.52 26.61 29.98
CA ALA A 23 12.50 27.87 29.25
C ALA A 23 13.90 28.48 29.31
N THR A 24 14.57 28.62 28.17
CA THR A 24 15.76 29.47 28.04
C THR A 24 15.50 30.48 26.93
N ALA A 25 15.37 31.74 27.36
CA ALA A 25 15.30 32.92 26.54
C ALA A 25 16.70 33.53 26.40
N CYS A 26 17.08 33.93 25.18
CA CYS A 26 18.03 35.01 24.85
C CYS A 26 17.87 35.25 23.34
N ALA A 27 17.11 36.26 22.89
CA ALA A 27 17.45 37.68 22.82
C ALA A 27 18.66 37.98 21.92
N SER A 28 18.39 38.32 20.66
CA SER A 28 19.13 39.33 19.88
C SER A 28 18.31 39.67 18.63
N THR A 29 17.62 40.79 18.68
CA THR A 29 16.95 41.40 17.51
C THR A 29 17.66 42.73 17.26
N GLU A 30 18.46 42.78 16.19
CA GLU A 30 18.98 44.03 15.65
C GLU A 30 17.85 44.81 14.97
N PRO A 31 17.72 46.14 15.19
CA PRO A 31 16.81 46.95 14.40
C PRO A 31 17.42 47.19 13.02
N SER A 32 16.86 46.53 12.01
CA SER A 32 17.12 46.85 10.60
C SER A 32 16.45 48.19 10.26
N PRO A 33 17.10 49.06 9.48
CA PRO A 33 16.54 50.37 9.15
C PRO A 33 15.25 50.22 8.34
N GLU A 34 14.23 50.98 8.73
CA GLU A 34 13.00 51.18 7.97
C GLU A 34 13.34 51.63 6.56
N GLN A 35 13.30 50.69 5.63
CA GLN A 35 13.32 50.93 4.21
C GLN A 35 11.86 51.08 3.81
N ASP A 36 11.46 52.32 3.48
CA ASP A 36 10.14 52.69 2.96
C ASP A 36 9.69 51.75 1.82
N ALA A 37 9.03 50.66 2.18
CA ALA A 37 8.32 49.82 1.25
C ALA A 37 6.97 50.47 0.99
N GLN A 38 6.89 51.27 -0.08
CA GLN A 38 5.60 51.70 -0.61
C GLN A 38 4.72 50.45 -0.82
N PRO A 39 3.43 50.47 -0.42
CA PRO A 39 2.53 49.36 -0.69
C PRO A 39 2.35 49.26 -2.21
N VAL A 40 3.00 48.28 -2.82
CA VAL A 40 2.66 47.83 -4.17
C VAL A 40 1.22 47.35 -4.14
N SER A 41 0.31 48.17 -4.68
CA SER A 41 -1.08 47.77 -4.87
C SER A 41 -1.11 46.48 -5.69
N PRO A 42 -1.76 45.40 -5.22
CA PRO A 42 -1.88 44.18 -6.00
C PRO A 42 -2.66 44.53 -7.27
N SER A 43 -1.95 44.50 -8.39
CA SER A 43 -2.50 44.85 -9.69
C SER A 43 -3.35 43.68 -10.19
N GLY A 44 -4.66 43.91 -10.24
CA GLY A 44 -5.63 43.13 -11.01
C GLY A 44 -6.14 41.84 -10.35
N PRO A 45 -7.41 41.46 -10.58
CA PRO A 45 -7.83 40.09 -10.36
C PRO A 45 -7.02 39.22 -11.34
N LEU A 46 -6.14 38.37 -10.80
CA LEU A 46 -5.70 37.19 -11.53
C LEU A 46 -6.99 36.39 -11.79
N GLU A 47 -7.49 36.43 -13.02
CA GLU A 47 -8.46 35.44 -13.48
C GLU A 47 -7.81 34.08 -13.25
N ALA A 48 -8.25 33.39 -12.21
CA ALA A 48 -7.82 32.03 -11.95
C ALA A 48 -8.30 31.21 -13.14
N GLU A 49 -7.36 30.63 -13.88
CA GLU A 49 -7.66 29.60 -14.87
C GLU A 49 -8.60 28.57 -14.22
N PRO A 50 -9.72 28.20 -14.86
CA PRO A 50 -10.63 27.20 -14.33
C PRO A 50 -9.85 25.94 -13.94
N TRP A 51 -9.92 25.57 -12.66
CA TRP A 51 -9.36 24.30 -12.21
C TRP A 51 -10.16 23.16 -12.85
N GLU A 52 -9.54 22.44 -13.78
CA GLU A 52 -10.08 21.18 -14.29
C GLU A 52 -9.55 20.04 -13.42
N PRO A 53 -10.44 19.18 -12.87
CA PRO A 53 -10.01 18.01 -12.14
C PRO A 53 -9.30 17.04 -13.10
N PRO A 54 -8.22 16.36 -12.65
CA PRO A 54 -7.58 15.33 -13.47
C PRO A 54 -8.59 14.23 -13.81
N GLN A 55 -8.63 13.82 -15.08
CA GLN A 55 -9.40 12.66 -15.50
C GLN A 55 -8.75 11.39 -14.93
N PRO A 56 -9.54 10.39 -14.48
CA PRO A 56 -9.01 9.08 -14.10
C PRO A 56 -8.24 8.46 -15.26
N LYS A 57 -7.20 7.70 -14.96
CA LYS A 57 -6.53 6.90 -15.99
C LYS A 57 -7.44 5.77 -16.45
N PRO A 58 -7.39 5.38 -17.74
CA PRO A 58 -8.08 4.19 -18.22
C PRO A 58 -7.74 2.95 -17.37
N TRP A 59 -8.75 2.12 -17.11
CA TRP A 59 -8.63 0.91 -16.30
C TRP A 59 -9.43 -0.25 -16.89
N THR A 60 -9.30 -1.45 -16.33
CA THR A 60 -10.00 -2.67 -16.78
C THR A 60 -11.14 -3.06 -15.84
N ASP A 61 -12.27 -3.48 -16.40
CA ASP A 61 -13.44 -3.88 -15.62
C ASP A 61 -13.36 -5.30 -15.03
N GLU A 62 -12.40 -6.11 -15.50
CA GLU A 62 -12.32 -7.54 -15.17
C GLU A 62 -12.17 -7.80 -13.66
N PHE A 63 -11.44 -6.92 -12.97
CA PHE A 63 -11.14 -7.06 -11.55
C PHE A 63 -12.18 -6.41 -10.61
N TYR A 64 -13.20 -5.72 -11.14
CA TYR A 64 -14.30 -5.21 -10.30
C TYR A 64 -15.21 -6.32 -9.76
N ARG A 65 -15.24 -7.47 -10.45
CA ARG A 65 -16.00 -8.64 -9.99
C ARG A 65 -15.31 -9.25 -8.77
N ARG A 66 -16.12 -9.79 -7.84
CA ARG A 66 -15.59 -10.44 -6.66
C ARG A 66 -14.92 -11.76 -7.05
N ALA A 67 -13.71 -11.98 -6.56
CA ALA A 67 -13.03 -13.26 -6.63
C ALA A 67 -12.07 -13.40 -5.44
N ALA A 68 -11.66 -14.64 -5.15
CA ALA A 68 -10.60 -14.93 -4.20
C ALA A 68 -9.45 -15.66 -4.90
N LEU A 69 -8.22 -15.24 -4.62
CA LEU A 69 -7.00 -15.87 -5.14
C LEU A 69 -6.03 -16.14 -4.00
N LEU A 70 -5.52 -17.36 -3.91
CA LEU A 70 -4.55 -17.80 -2.91
C LEU A 70 -3.39 -18.52 -3.62
N ALA A 71 -2.15 -18.21 -3.27
CA ALA A 71 -0.98 -18.95 -3.72
C ALA A 71 0.25 -18.66 -2.85
N ASP A 72 1.34 -19.40 -3.00
CA ASP A 72 2.60 -19.09 -2.32
C ASP A 72 3.17 -17.75 -2.75
N ARG A 73 3.23 -17.52 -4.06
CA ARG A 73 3.81 -16.32 -4.65
C ARG A 73 2.89 -15.71 -5.67
N ILE A 74 2.65 -14.42 -5.55
CA ILE A 74 1.78 -13.68 -6.46
C ILE A 74 2.53 -12.49 -7.02
N HIS A 75 2.55 -12.39 -8.34
CA HIS A 75 3.08 -11.25 -9.09
C HIS A 75 1.93 -10.54 -9.79
N ILE A 76 1.76 -9.26 -9.51
CA ILE A 76 0.80 -8.38 -10.15
C ILE A 76 1.59 -7.33 -10.93
N GLU A 77 1.31 -7.18 -12.21
CA GLU A 77 1.89 -6.11 -13.02
C GLU A 77 0.82 -5.45 -13.88
N GLY A 78 1.09 -4.22 -14.29
CA GLY A 78 0.12 -3.43 -15.02
C GLY A 78 0.65 -2.04 -15.33
N PRO A 79 -0.12 -1.22 -16.03
CA PRO A 79 0.26 0.12 -16.48
C PRO A 79 0.38 1.10 -15.31
N ALA A 80 0.85 2.30 -15.60
CA ALA A 80 0.77 3.43 -14.66
C ALA A 80 -0.67 3.65 -14.16
N GLY A 81 -0.87 3.69 -12.85
CA GLY A 81 -2.20 3.73 -12.21
C GLY A 81 -2.53 2.44 -11.47
N LEU A 82 -1.83 1.33 -11.73
CA LEU A 82 -2.02 0.05 -11.01
C LEU A 82 -2.05 0.22 -9.49
N LEU A 83 -1.19 1.06 -8.92
CA LEU A 83 -1.10 1.24 -7.47
C LEU A 83 -2.33 1.93 -6.86
N GLU A 84 -3.16 2.57 -7.67
CA GLU A 84 -4.44 3.16 -7.23
C GLU A 84 -5.51 2.08 -7.01
N HIS A 85 -5.32 0.89 -7.61
CA HIS A 85 -6.24 -0.25 -7.56
C HIS A 85 -5.77 -1.37 -6.62
N VAL A 86 -4.49 -1.40 -6.26
CA VAL A 86 -3.88 -2.44 -5.42
C VAL A 86 -3.57 -1.93 -4.02
N VAL A 87 -4.19 -2.54 -3.02
CA VAL A 87 -4.01 -2.19 -1.60
C VAL A 87 -3.48 -3.39 -0.83
N PRO A 88 -2.15 -3.49 -0.64
CA PRO A 88 -1.55 -4.54 0.19
C PRO A 88 -1.66 -4.20 1.70
N SER A 89 -1.84 -5.23 2.51
CA SER A 89 -1.67 -5.13 3.96
C SER A 89 -0.19 -4.96 4.31
N VAL A 90 0.13 -3.95 5.11
CA VAL A 90 1.50 -3.66 5.55
C VAL A 90 1.58 -3.72 7.07
N ASP A 91 2.41 -4.64 7.58
CA ASP A 91 2.83 -4.68 8.98
C ASP A 91 4.30 -5.13 9.04
N ALA A 92 5.17 -4.19 9.38
CA ALA A 92 6.62 -4.40 9.45
C ALA A 92 7.05 -5.43 10.53
N ARG A 93 6.15 -5.85 11.42
CA ARG A 93 6.42 -6.91 12.40
C ARG A 93 6.37 -8.31 11.80
N VAL A 94 5.60 -8.48 10.74
CA VAL A 94 5.34 -9.78 10.11
C VAL A 94 5.81 -9.85 8.66
N TYR A 95 6.03 -8.70 8.01
CA TYR A 95 6.47 -8.62 6.61
C TYR A 95 7.74 -7.79 6.47
N SER A 96 8.61 -8.22 5.56
CA SER A 96 9.59 -7.33 4.93
C SER A 96 8.95 -6.64 3.72
N TYR A 97 9.27 -5.37 3.52
CA TYR A 97 8.76 -4.57 2.42
C TYR A 97 9.92 -3.81 1.77
N THR A 98 10.05 -3.94 0.45
CA THR A 98 11.08 -3.26 -0.34
C THR A 98 10.45 -2.57 -1.54
N VAL A 99 10.90 -1.35 -1.81
CA VAL A 99 10.48 -0.54 -2.95
C VAL A 99 11.69 -0.15 -3.77
N LYS A 100 11.58 -0.24 -5.10
CA LYS A 100 12.63 0.16 -6.05
C LYS A 100 12.02 0.78 -7.30
N VAL A 101 12.69 1.80 -7.83
CA VAL A 101 12.49 2.23 -9.21
C VAL A 101 13.50 1.47 -10.07
N ILE A 102 13.01 0.72 -11.06
CA ILE A 102 13.78 -0.06 -12.01
C ILE A 102 13.50 0.45 -13.44
N ALA A 103 14.20 -0.09 -14.44
CA ALA A 103 14.04 0.36 -15.83
C ALA A 103 12.60 0.11 -16.35
N GLU A 104 11.98 -0.96 -15.86
CA GLU A 104 10.64 -1.41 -16.22
C GLU A 104 9.53 -0.62 -15.50
N GLY A 105 9.84 0.04 -14.38
CA GLY A 105 8.89 0.84 -13.62
C GLY A 105 9.09 0.81 -12.10
N PHE A 106 7.98 0.88 -11.36
CA PHE A 106 7.98 0.93 -9.90
C PHE A 106 7.67 -0.44 -9.30
N LEU A 107 8.68 -1.04 -8.65
CA LEU A 107 8.63 -2.37 -8.08
C LEU A 107 8.43 -2.30 -6.56
N GLN A 108 7.40 -2.98 -6.07
CA GLN A 108 7.19 -3.28 -4.65
C GLN A 108 7.28 -4.79 -4.42
N VAL A 109 8.01 -5.20 -3.39
CA VAL A 109 8.12 -6.60 -2.98
C VAL A 109 7.85 -6.71 -1.48
N THR A 110 6.87 -7.55 -1.13
CA THR A 110 6.52 -7.88 0.25
C THR A 110 6.78 -9.36 0.48
N LYS A 111 7.48 -9.72 1.57
CA LYS A 111 7.72 -11.13 1.95
C LYS A 111 7.41 -11.37 3.41
N VAL A 112 6.86 -12.53 3.74
CA VAL A 112 6.65 -12.96 5.13
C VAL A 112 7.98 -13.16 5.87
N LEU A 113 8.03 -12.79 7.15
CA LEU A 113 9.26 -12.85 7.98
C LEU A 113 9.42 -14.17 8.76
N GLY A 114 8.42 -15.04 8.75
CA GLY A 114 8.50 -16.34 9.41
C GLY A 114 7.30 -17.24 9.10
N PRO A 115 7.38 -18.53 9.46
CA PRO A 115 6.35 -19.52 9.15
C PRO A 115 5.03 -19.30 9.89
N GLU A 116 5.07 -18.57 11.02
CA GLU A 116 3.88 -18.22 11.81
C GLU A 116 3.29 -16.86 11.39
N SER A 117 3.91 -16.16 10.44
CA SER A 117 3.38 -14.91 9.92
C SER A 117 2.09 -15.18 9.13
N PRO A 118 1.07 -14.31 9.26
CA PRO A 118 -0.12 -14.43 8.42
C PRO A 118 0.23 -14.27 6.93
N PRO A 119 -0.61 -14.78 6.01
CA PRO A 119 -0.47 -14.50 4.59
C PRO A 119 -0.55 -12.99 4.29
N ILE A 120 0.18 -12.56 3.27
CA ILE A 120 0.10 -11.19 2.75
C ILE A 120 -1.26 -11.03 2.07
N SER A 121 -2.14 -10.26 2.69
CA SER A 121 -3.47 -9.94 2.14
C SER A 121 -3.38 -8.70 1.25
N VAL A 122 -4.00 -8.78 0.07
CA VAL A 122 -4.04 -7.71 -0.93
C VAL A 122 -5.45 -7.60 -1.48
N GLN A 123 -5.93 -6.38 -1.65
CA GLN A 123 -7.13 -6.10 -2.43
C GLN A 123 -6.70 -5.54 -3.79
N LEU A 124 -7.21 -6.13 -4.88
CA LEU A 124 -7.17 -5.55 -6.23
C LEU A 124 -8.60 -5.33 -6.66
N ASP A 125 -9.10 -4.09 -6.57
CA ASP A 125 -10.50 -3.76 -6.79
C ASP A 125 -11.47 -4.71 -6.04
N GLY A 126 -12.19 -5.59 -6.74
CA GLY A 126 -13.11 -6.58 -6.19
C GLY A 126 -12.46 -7.90 -5.77
N TRP A 127 -11.20 -8.14 -6.14
CA TRP A 127 -10.48 -9.37 -5.84
C TRP A 127 -9.82 -9.32 -4.46
N GLN A 128 -10.02 -10.39 -3.70
CA GLN A 128 -9.29 -10.65 -2.46
C GLN A 128 -8.15 -11.62 -2.75
N ILE A 129 -6.92 -11.13 -2.64
CA ILE A 129 -5.71 -11.88 -2.98
C ILE A 129 -4.93 -12.19 -1.69
N MET A 130 -4.40 -13.40 -1.57
CA MET A 130 -3.57 -13.83 -0.44
C MET A 130 -2.31 -14.53 -0.95
N ALA A 131 -1.14 -13.99 -0.62
CA ALA A 131 0.15 -14.62 -0.90
C ALA A 131 0.75 -15.21 0.39
N LEU A 132 1.07 -16.51 0.39
CA LEU A 132 1.58 -17.19 1.59
C LEU A 132 3.05 -16.85 1.87
N GLU A 133 3.86 -16.59 0.83
CA GLU A 133 5.28 -16.28 0.95
C GLU A 133 5.62 -14.86 0.48
N GLU A 134 5.22 -14.50 -0.74
CA GLU A 134 5.72 -13.32 -1.43
C GLU A 134 4.68 -12.69 -2.35
N LEU A 135 4.54 -11.37 -2.24
CA LEU A 135 3.81 -10.53 -3.17
C LEU A 135 4.79 -9.62 -3.90
N THR A 136 4.69 -9.59 -5.23
CA THR A 136 5.36 -8.60 -6.07
C THR A 136 4.31 -7.76 -6.79
N ILE A 137 4.45 -6.44 -6.76
CA ILE A 137 3.65 -5.50 -7.55
C ILE A 137 4.60 -4.68 -8.41
N LEU A 138 4.39 -4.68 -9.72
CA LEU A 138 5.16 -3.89 -10.68
C LEU A 138 4.22 -2.98 -11.48
N GLU A 139 4.25 -1.69 -11.16
CA GLU A 139 3.64 -0.67 -12.01
C GLU A 139 4.62 -0.32 -13.13
N ARG A 140 4.25 -0.63 -14.36
CA ARG A 140 5.08 -0.48 -15.55
C ARG A 140 5.00 0.93 -16.14
N VAL A 141 6.07 1.32 -16.83
CA VAL A 141 6.14 2.62 -17.53
C VAL A 141 5.45 2.61 -18.90
N ASP A 142 5.28 1.44 -19.51
CA ASP A 142 4.61 1.25 -20.78
C ASP A 142 3.12 0.90 -20.60
N ASP A 143 2.32 1.20 -21.62
CA ASP A 143 0.93 0.77 -21.67
C ASP A 143 0.89 -0.74 -21.90
N CYS A 144 0.46 -1.48 -20.89
CA CYS A 144 0.35 -2.93 -20.93
C CYS A 144 -0.96 -3.38 -20.28
N GLU A 145 -1.36 -4.62 -20.53
CA GLU A 145 -2.45 -5.24 -19.78
C GLU A 145 -2.10 -5.35 -18.29
N VAL A 146 -3.13 -5.41 -17.45
CA VAL A 146 -2.96 -5.82 -16.06
C VAL A 146 -2.88 -7.34 -16.05
N SER A 147 -1.82 -7.91 -15.47
CA SER A 147 -1.64 -9.35 -15.36
C SER A 147 -1.36 -9.79 -13.92
N ILE A 148 -1.85 -10.99 -13.59
CA ILE A 148 -1.64 -11.65 -12.30
C ILE A 148 -1.09 -13.04 -12.56
N VAL A 149 0.04 -13.37 -11.93
CA VAL A 149 0.64 -14.70 -11.96
C VAL A 149 0.71 -15.23 -10.53
N ALA A 150 -0.07 -16.26 -10.25
CA ALA A 150 -0.10 -16.95 -8.96
C ALA A 150 0.62 -18.29 -9.08
N ARG A 151 1.54 -18.61 -8.16
CA ARG A 151 2.38 -19.82 -8.20
C ARG A 151 2.47 -20.47 -6.82
N GLY A 152 2.54 -21.80 -6.81
CA GLY A 152 2.65 -22.61 -5.61
C GLY A 152 1.27 -22.83 -5.00
N ASP A 153 0.69 -23.99 -5.31
CA ASP A 153 -0.66 -24.40 -4.93
C ASP A 153 -1.72 -23.31 -5.18
N ALA A 154 -1.70 -22.74 -6.40
CA ALA A 154 -2.56 -21.63 -6.74
C ALA A 154 -4.04 -22.05 -6.80
N TYR A 155 -4.87 -21.33 -6.06
CA TYR A 155 -6.30 -21.54 -5.95
C TYR A 155 -7.05 -20.25 -6.27
N TRP A 156 -7.99 -20.33 -7.19
CA TRP A 156 -8.90 -19.24 -7.53
C TRP A 156 -10.36 -19.68 -7.38
N MET A 157 -11.20 -18.74 -6.95
CA MET A 157 -12.63 -18.98 -6.75
C MET A 157 -13.45 -17.73 -7.06
N ASP A 158 -14.50 -17.92 -7.86
CA ASP A 158 -15.57 -16.94 -8.05
C ASP A 158 -16.74 -17.27 -7.11
N PRO A 159 -17.01 -16.44 -6.08
CA PRO A 159 -18.06 -16.69 -5.11
C PRO A 159 -19.48 -16.54 -5.69
N ALA A 160 -19.66 -15.84 -6.82
CA ALA A 160 -20.97 -15.66 -7.42
C ALA A 160 -21.43 -16.93 -8.17
N THR A 161 -20.50 -17.61 -8.83
CA THR A 161 -20.78 -18.83 -9.60
C THR A 161 -20.41 -20.12 -8.87
N GLY A 162 -19.57 -20.03 -7.84
CA GLY A 162 -18.97 -21.20 -7.17
C GLY A 162 -17.92 -21.91 -8.03
N LYS A 163 -17.47 -21.28 -9.14
CA LYS A 163 -16.41 -21.84 -9.98
C LYS A 163 -15.08 -21.78 -9.23
N GLU A 164 -14.34 -22.88 -9.25
CA GLU A 164 -13.02 -23.01 -8.65
C GLU A 164 -12.00 -23.49 -9.69
N GLU A 165 -10.77 -22.99 -9.58
CA GLU A 165 -9.60 -23.46 -10.35
C GLU A 165 -8.43 -23.70 -9.39
N ARG A 166 -7.69 -24.80 -9.61
CA ARG A 166 -6.54 -25.21 -8.79
C ARG A 166 -5.44 -25.76 -9.68
N GLU A 167 -4.29 -25.11 -9.68
CA GLU A 167 -3.14 -25.47 -10.50
C GLU A 167 -1.84 -25.08 -9.79
N ASP A 168 -0.70 -25.61 -10.26
CA ASP A 168 0.61 -25.14 -9.78
C ASP A 168 0.84 -23.65 -10.11
N VAL A 169 0.26 -23.20 -11.24
CA VAL A 169 0.33 -21.82 -11.72
C VAL A 169 -1.00 -21.41 -12.35
N LEU A 170 -1.58 -20.31 -11.85
CA LEU A 170 -2.72 -19.64 -12.48
C LEU A 170 -2.29 -18.29 -13.06
N ARG A 171 -2.92 -17.89 -14.17
CA ARG A 171 -2.63 -16.66 -14.91
C ARG A 171 -3.91 -15.95 -15.29
N PHE A 172 -3.95 -14.64 -15.02
CA PHE A 172 -5.05 -13.77 -15.38
C PHE A 172 -4.47 -12.54 -16.08
N SER A 173 -5.17 -12.05 -17.11
CA SER A 173 -4.78 -10.90 -17.89
C SER A 173 -6.03 -10.13 -18.30
N ALA A 174 -5.99 -8.81 -18.21
CA ALA A 174 -7.12 -7.96 -18.57
C ALA A 174 -6.62 -6.70 -19.29
N THR A 175 -7.21 -6.45 -20.46
CA THR A 175 -6.89 -5.27 -21.28
C THR A 175 -7.56 -4.03 -20.68
N ILE A 176 -6.87 -2.90 -20.79
CA ILE A 176 -7.39 -1.59 -20.40
C ILE A 176 -8.40 -1.14 -21.46
N GLU A 177 -9.57 -0.69 -21.04
CA GLU A 177 -10.56 -0.09 -21.94
C GLU A 177 -10.39 1.44 -21.92
N GLU A 178 -10.29 2.05 -23.12
CA GLU A 178 -10.18 3.52 -23.31
C GLU A 178 -11.53 4.25 -23.16
#